data_AF-A0A2T2RVR5-F1
#
_entry.id   AF-A0A2T2RVR5-F1
#
_cell.length_a   1.000
_cell.length_b   1.000
_cell.length_c   1.000
_cell.angle_alpha   90.00
_cell.angle_beta   90.00
_cell.angle_gamma   90.00
#
_symmetry.space_group_name_H-M   'P 1'
#
loop_
_entity.id
_entity.type
_entity.pdbx_description
1 polymer ?
#
loop_
_entity_poly.entity_id
_entity_poly.type
_entity_poly.pdbx_seq_one_letter_code
_entity_poly.pdbx_strand_id
1 'polypeptide(L)' 'MPYTEEEGGRVNNYAKEPKVYGAKPPTKGQQRNYVIWGVASLLLISGVLYVAYSVSNLG' A
#
# COMPACT_ATOMS: atom_id res chain seq x y z
N MET A 1 -3.07 22.41 30.18
CA MET A 1 -1.82 22.38 29.38
C MET A 1 -1.69 20.96 28.81
N PRO A 2 -1.08 20.71 27.64
CA PRO A 2 -0.97 19.37 27.05
C PRO A 2 0.10 18.52 27.75
N TYR A 3 0.20 18.63 29.06
CA TYR A 3 1.04 17.79 29.90
C TYR A 3 0.08 16.94 30.70
N THR A 4 -0.07 15.68 30.26
CA THR A 4 -0.72 14.66 31.05
C THR A 4 0.07 14.54 32.36
N GLU A 5 -0.56 14.75 33.49
CA GLU A 5 0.06 14.41 34.76
C GLU A 5 0.34 12.90 34.76
N GLU A 6 1.55 12.50 35.14
CA GLU A 6 1.82 11.12 35.57
C GLU A 6 0.90 10.81 36.76
N GLU A 7 0.50 9.55 36.99
CA GLU A 7 -0.45 9.19 38.08
C GLU A 7 -0.03 9.69 39.49
N GLY A 8 1.24 10.09 39.67
CA GLY A 8 1.78 10.74 40.86
C GLY A 8 1.85 12.28 40.85
N GLY A 9 1.13 12.98 39.95
CA GLY A 9 1.05 14.45 39.91
C GLY A 9 2.28 15.17 39.37
N ARG A 10 3.16 14.48 38.64
CA ARG A 10 4.36 15.05 38.00
C ARG A 10 4.11 15.32 36.52
N VAL A 11 4.78 16.35 35.98
CA VAL A 11 4.75 16.65 34.54
C VAL A 11 5.38 15.50 33.77
N ASN A 12 4.58 14.84 32.93
CA ASN A 12 5.07 13.80 32.04
C ASN A 12 5.93 14.42 30.93
N ASN A 13 7.22 14.10 30.91
CA ASN A 13 8.17 14.50 29.85
C ASN A 13 8.49 13.36 28.88
N TYR A 14 7.69 12.28 28.89
CA TYR A 14 7.76 11.23 27.88
C TYR A 14 7.03 11.67 26.61
N ALA A 15 7.57 11.25 25.46
CA ALA A 15 6.90 11.45 24.19
C ALA A 15 5.53 10.76 24.20
N LYS A 16 4.49 11.47 23.77
CA LYS A 16 3.16 10.89 23.61
C LYS A 16 3.25 9.71 22.64
N GLU A 17 2.79 8.53 23.08
CA GLU A 17 2.77 7.37 22.20
C GLU A 17 2.03 7.70 20.89
N PRO A 18 2.66 7.42 19.73
CA PRO A 18 2.01 7.68 18.46
C PRO A 18 0.76 6.80 18.37
N LYS A 19 -0.36 7.38 17.94
CA LYS A 19 -1.56 6.62 17.66
C LYS A 19 -1.23 5.58 16.58
N VAL A 20 -1.18 4.31 16.97
CA VAL A 20 -0.98 3.20 16.05
C VAL A 20 -2.31 2.93 15.34
N TYR A 21 -2.37 3.18 14.04
CA TYR A 21 -3.52 2.82 13.22
C TYR A 21 -3.26 1.45 12.59
N GLY A 22 -4.06 0.45 12.99
CA GLY A 22 -4.01 -0.87 12.38
C GLY A 22 -4.35 -0.82 10.89
N ALA A 23 -3.68 -1.64 10.09
CA ALA A 23 -4.04 -1.82 8.69
C ALA A 23 -5.48 -2.37 8.60
N LYS A 24 -6.29 -1.76 7.74
CA LYS A 24 -7.64 -2.25 7.44
C LYS A 24 -7.57 -3.20 6.25
N PRO A 25 -8.35 -4.29 6.25
CA PRO A 25 -8.46 -5.14 5.07
C PRO A 25 -9.02 -4.32 3.89
N PRO A 26 -8.68 -4.69 2.65
CA PRO A 26 -9.17 -3.98 1.47
C PRO A 26 -10.70 -4.11 1.37
N THR A 27 -11.34 -3.00 1.02
CA THR A 27 -12.76 -2.96 0.69
C THR A 27 -13.06 -3.76 -0.58
N LYS A 28 -14.33 -4.13 -0.80
CA LYS A 28 -14.76 -4.80 -2.05
C LYS A 28 -14.36 -4.04 -3.31
N GLY A 29 -14.41 -2.70 -3.27
CA GLY A 29 -13.98 -1.85 -4.37
C GLY A 29 -12.48 -1.94 -4.63
N GLN A 30 -11.66 -1.94 -3.58
CA GLN A 30 -10.21 -2.12 -3.68
C GLN A 30 -9.85 -3.50 -4.23
N GLN A 31 -10.52 -4.56 -3.76
CA GLN A 31 -10.31 -5.92 -4.27
C GLN A 31 -10.60 -6.02 -5.77
N ARG A 32 -11.73 -5.45 -6.24
CA ARG A 32 -12.06 -5.40 -7.67
C ARG A 32 -10.99 -4.65 -8.47
N ASN A 33 -10.54 -3.50 -7.96
CA ASN A 33 -9.51 -2.71 -8.63
C ASN A 33 -8.18 -3.46 -8.73
N TYR A 34 -7.80 -4.25 -7.71
CA TYR A 34 -6.60 -5.10 -7.78
C TYR A 34 -6.68 -6.13 -8.90
N VAL A 35 -7.85 -6.75 -9.11
CA VAL A 35 -8.05 -7.67 -10.23
C VAL A 35 -7.91 -6.94 -11.57
N ILE A 36 -8.52 -5.76 -11.70
CA ILE A 36 -8.41 -4.94 -12.92
C ILE A 36 -6.95 -4.59 -13.20
N TRP A 37 -6.22 -4.13 -12.19
CA TRP A 37 -4.80 -3.81 -12.33
C TRP A 37 -3.96 -5.03 -12.67
N GLY A 38 -4.23 -6.19 -12.04
CA GLY A 38 -3.56 -7.44 -12.37
C GLY A 38 -3.73 -7.82 -13.84
N VAL A 39 -4.95 -7.74 -14.36
CA VAL A 39 -5.24 -8.03 -15.78
C VAL A 39 -4.55 -7.01 -16.69
N ALA A 40 -4.64 -5.71 -16.37
CA ALA A 40 -4.00 -4.67 -17.16
C ALA A 40 -2.47 -4.84 -17.22
N SER A 41 -1.84 -5.19 -16.09
CA SER A 41 -0.40 -5.47 -16.03
C SER A 41 -0.02 -6.69 -16.86
N LEU A 42 -0.80 -7.78 -16.78
CA LEU A 42 -0.54 -8.98 -17.57
C LEU A 42 -0.62 -8.71 -19.07
N LEU A 43 -1.66 -7.98 -19.51
CA LEU A 43 -1.83 -7.61 -20.91
C LEU A 43 -0.67 -6.75 -21.42
N LEU A 44 -0.23 -5.77 -20.62
CA LEU A 44 0.89 -4.92 -20.97
C LEU A 44 2.18 -5.74 -21.12
N ILE A 45 2.50 -6.58 -20.13
CA ILE A 45 3.71 -7.40 -20.14
C ILE A 45 3.67 -8.38 -21.32
N SER A 46 2.55 -9.07 -21.52
CA SER A 46 2.42 -10.00 -22.65
C SER A 46 2.54 -9.31 -24.00
N GLY A 47 1.98 -8.10 -24.13
CA GLY A 47 2.06 -7.32 -25.36
C GLY A 47 3.50 -6.89 -25.67
N VAL A 48 4.24 -6.41 -24.67
CA VAL A 48 5.65 -6.04 -24.83
C VAL A 48 6.50 -7.26 -25.21
N LEU A 49 6.32 -8.40 -24.51
CA LEU A 49 7.02 -9.64 -24.83
C LEU A 49 6.71 -10.14 -26.23
N TYR A 50 5.44 -10.06 -26.65
CA TYR A 50 5.02 -10.44 -27.99
C TYR A 50 5.68 -9.58 -29.07
N VAL A 51 5.73 -8.25 -28.88
CA VAL A 51 6.40 -7.34 -29.82
C VAL A 51 7.90 -7.67 -29.90
N ALA A 52 8.56 -7.83 -28.75
CA ALA A 52 9.98 -8.18 -28.71
C ALA A 52 10.27 -9.49 -29.44
N TYR A 53 9.50 -10.54 -29.14
CA TYR A 53 9.63 -11.84 -29.81
C TYR A 53 9.42 -11.73 -31.32
N SER A 54 8.40 -10.98 -31.75
CA SER A 54 8.04 -10.83 -33.16
C SER A 54 9.17 -10.18 -33.95
N VAL A 55 9.75 -9.10 -33.42
CA VAL A 55 10.87 -8.41 -34.08
C VAL A 55 12.15 -9.25 -34.06
N SER A 56 12.38 -10.06 -33.02
CA SER A 56 13.60 -10.86 -32.90
C SER A 56 13.60 -12.16 -33.69
N ASN A 57 12.44 -12.78 -33.95
CA ASN A 57 12.38 -14.16 -34.49
C ASN A 57 11.51 -14.34 -35.75
N LEU A 58 10.63 -13.39 -36.09
CA LEU A 58 9.85 -13.48 -37.34
C LEU A 58 10.45 -12.65 -38.50
N GLY A 59 11.43 -11.78 -38.22
CA GLY A 59 12.14 -10.97 -39.20
C GLY A 59 13.31 -11.70 -39.86
#